data_AF-A0A4Q3VWL1-F1
#
_entry.id   AF-A0A4Q3VWL1-F1
#
_cell.length_a   1.000
_cell.length_b   1.000
_cell.length_c   1.000
_cell.angle_alpha   90.00
_cell.angle_beta   90.00
_cell.angle_gamma   90.00
#
_symmetry.space_group_name_H-M   'P 1'
#
loop_
_entity.id
_entity.type
_entity.pdbx_description
1 polymer ?
#
loop_
_entity_poly.entity_id
_entity_poly.type
_entity_poly.pdbx_seq_one_letter_code
_entity_poly.pdbx_strand_id
1 'polypeptide(L)'
;MALALFISSLAILIMLIILTYYLRTARIDRERESEIKEDEDSRLLNIFSSQNLIFTAIILTTLVLLFSIYLMVKGTLWEGHLMEWMNIVVRLMHITFGIAWIGASFYFVFLENALNRNRDVRDELAGNLWAIHGGGFYYLEKYKIAPAKIPKHLHWFKYEAYFTWLSGFSLLFIVYYFNASSTLVDKNVLDINSITAILIGIGSFALAWLLYDLLCKSFLARYPVLFGLTGFILASLFAYGYTHLFSAKAAYMHFGAMLGTIMAANVFMVIIPSQKAMVNASRKGISPDARLGKNAGRRSLHNNYFTLPVLFVMISNHFPVTFGHPKPWLILMIITVGTAGVKHYLNVKEKGQLSVWVLPASIILLLSAAF
;
A
#
# COMPACT_ATOMS: atom_id res chain seq x y z
N MET A 1 -20.96 -11.74 32.08
CA MET A 1 -21.02 -11.96 30.61
C MET A 1 -19.66 -11.70 29.93
N ALA A 2 -19.07 -10.50 30.03
CA ALA A 2 -17.81 -10.18 29.34
C ALA A 2 -16.62 -11.09 29.71
N LEU A 3 -16.45 -11.42 31.00
CA LEU A 3 -15.40 -12.36 31.46
C LEU A 3 -15.57 -13.77 30.86
N ALA A 4 -16.79 -14.28 30.76
CA ALA A 4 -17.05 -15.59 30.16
C ALA A 4 -16.76 -15.59 28.65
N LEU A 5 -17.08 -14.50 27.97
CA LEU A 5 -16.72 -14.31 26.55
C LEU A 5 -15.20 -14.24 26.36
N PHE A 6 -14.48 -13.57 27.26
CA PHE A 6 -13.02 -13.54 27.25
C PHE A 6 -12.41 -14.93 27.42
N ILE A 7 -12.82 -15.68 28.45
CA ILE A 7 -12.27 -17.02 28.74
C ILE A 7 -12.55 -17.99 27.58
N SER A 8 -13.77 -17.98 27.05
CA SER A 8 -14.14 -18.85 25.93
C SER A 8 -13.39 -18.50 24.65
N SER A 9 -13.30 -17.22 24.28
CA SER A 9 -12.55 -16.79 23.09
C SER A 9 -11.04 -17.06 23.23
N LEU A 10 -10.47 -16.92 24.43
CA LEU A 10 -9.08 -17.27 24.69
C LEU A 10 -8.82 -18.78 24.53
N ALA A 11 -9.70 -19.63 25.07
CA ALA A 11 -9.58 -21.08 24.91
C ALA A 11 -9.69 -21.50 23.43
N ILE A 12 -10.63 -20.92 22.68
CA ILE A 12 -10.79 -21.16 21.24
C ILE A 12 -9.53 -20.70 20.49
N LEU A 13 -8.98 -19.53 20.82
CA LEU A 13 -7.78 -19.00 20.17
C LEU A 13 -6.58 -19.95 20.38
N ILE A 14 -6.37 -20.43 21.61
CA ILE A 14 -5.31 -21.40 21.92
C ILE A 14 -5.50 -22.69 21.12
N MET A 15 -6.72 -23.22 21.07
CA MET A 15 -7.04 -24.41 20.28
C MET A 15 -6.71 -24.21 18.78
N LEU A 16 -7.10 -23.08 18.20
CA LEU A 16 -6.83 -22.77 16.79
C LEU A 16 -5.33 -22.62 16.50
N ILE A 17 -4.57 -22.04 17.43
CA ILE A 17 -3.10 -21.94 17.33
C ILE A 17 -2.48 -23.34 17.32
N ILE A 18 -2.88 -24.23 18.24
CA ILE A 18 -2.39 -25.61 18.29
C ILE A 18 -2.74 -26.35 16.99
N LEU A 19 -3.97 -26.19 16.50
CA LEU A 19 -4.42 -26.81 15.25
C LEU A 19 -3.60 -26.35 14.03
N THR A 20 -3.11 -25.11 14.04
CA THR A 20 -2.23 -24.60 12.99
C THR A 20 -0.91 -25.37 12.92
N TYR A 21 -0.32 -25.71 14.07
CA TYR A 21 0.90 -26.52 14.12
C TYR A 21 0.65 -27.95 13.63
N TYR A 22 -0.46 -28.56 14.06
CA TYR A 22 -0.84 -29.91 13.62
C TYR A 22 -1.01 -29.99 12.10
N LEU A 23 -1.76 -29.06 11.51
CA LEU A 23 -1.93 -29.00 10.05
C LEU A 23 -0.63 -28.73 9.31
N ARG A 24 0.27 -27.93 9.88
CA ARG A 24 1.59 -27.70 9.27
C ARG A 24 2.40 -29.00 9.19
N THR A 25 2.42 -29.80 10.25
CA THR A 25 3.12 -31.09 10.24
C THR A 25 2.49 -32.02 9.20
N ALA A 26 1.17 -32.17 9.22
CA ALA A 26 0.44 -32.97 8.23
C ALA A 26 0.70 -32.51 6.79
N ARG A 27 0.84 -31.20 6.57
CA ARG A 27 1.19 -30.62 5.27
C ARG A 27 2.59 -31.01 4.82
N ILE A 28 3.61 -30.89 5.69
CA ILE A 28 5.00 -31.18 5.35
C ILE A 28 5.17 -32.66 4.99
N ASP A 29 4.59 -33.56 5.78
CA ASP A 29 4.65 -35.00 5.53
C ASP A 29 4.03 -35.35 4.17
N ARG A 30 2.89 -34.72 3.87
CA ARG A 30 2.16 -34.91 2.62
C ARG A 30 2.84 -34.28 1.41
N GLU A 31 3.46 -33.10 1.55
CA GLU A 31 4.26 -32.48 0.49
C GLU A 31 5.40 -33.42 0.07
N ARG A 32 6.10 -34.01 1.05
CA ARG A 32 7.16 -35.01 0.82
C ARG A 32 6.65 -36.26 0.09
N GLU A 33 5.47 -36.78 0.45
CA GLU A 33 4.84 -37.92 -0.24
C GLU A 33 4.42 -37.58 -1.68
N SER A 34 3.89 -36.37 -1.91
CA SER A 34 3.41 -35.93 -3.21
C SER A 34 4.55 -35.67 -4.20
N GLU A 35 5.69 -35.15 -3.73
CA GLU A 35 6.89 -34.96 -4.56
C GLU A 35 7.43 -36.28 -5.10
N ILE A 36 7.29 -37.37 -4.33
CA ILE A 36 7.68 -38.71 -4.76
C ILE A 36 6.75 -39.26 -5.85
N LYS A 37 5.48 -38.83 -5.87
CA LYS A 37 4.44 -39.39 -6.75
C LYS A 37 4.11 -38.54 -7.98
N GLU A 38 4.71 -37.35 -8.11
CA GLU A 38 4.47 -36.37 -9.20
C GLU A 38 2.99 -36.12 -9.55
N ASP A 39 2.08 -36.21 -8.57
CA ASP A 39 0.63 -36.08 -8.78
C ASP A 39 0.03 -34.84 -8.08
N GLU A 40 -1.08 -34.33 -8.61
CA GLU A 40 -1.81 -33.18 -8.06
C GLU A 40 -2.70 -33.64 -6.89
N ASP A 41 -2.16 -33.58 -5.66
CA ASP A 41 -2.85 -34.12 -4.48
C ASP A 41 -3.99 -33.22 -3.99
N SER A 42 -5.23 -33.62 -4.31
CA SER A 42 -6.46 -32.99 -3.79
C SER A 42 -6.49 -32.84 -2.27
N ARG A 43 -5.83 -33.74 -1.51
CA ARG A 43 -5.77 -33.62 -0.04
C ARG A 43 -4.83 -32.49 0.39
N LEU A 44 -3.75 -32.23 -0.33
CA LEU A 44 -2.89 -31.07 -0.06
C LEU A 44 -3.69 -29.77 -0.23
N LEU A 45 -4.48 -29.66 -1.31
CA LEU A 45 -5.37 -28.50 -1.52
C LEU A 45 -6.37 -28.32 -0.37
N ASN A 46 -6.93 -29.42 0.15
CA ASN A 46 -7.82 -29.39 1.32
C ASN A 46 -7.10 -28.95 2.61
N ILE A 47 -5.84 -29.36 2.80
CA ILE A 47 -5.02 -28.90 3.93
C ILE A 47 -4.76 -27.39 3.81
N PHE A 48 -4.41 -26.89 2.62
CA PHE A 48 -4.26 -25.44 2.38
C PHE A 48 -5.54 -24.66 2.67
N SER A 49 -6.68 -25.15 2.19
CA SER A 49 -7.98 -24.54 2.43
C SER A 49 -8.32 -24.50 3.93
N SER A 50 -8.16 -25.63 4.62
CA SER A 50 -8.35 -25.73 6.07
C SER A 50 -7.44 -24.77 6.84
N GLN A 51 -6.18 -24.65 6.43
CA GLN A 51 -5.22 -23.75 7.06
C GLN A 51 -5.64 -22.27 6.90
N ASN A 52 -6.14 -21.89 5.73
CA ASN A 52 -6.68 -20.53 5.50
C ASN A 52 -7.94 -20.25 6.33
N LEU A 53 -8.83 -21.23 6.49
CA LEU A 53 -10.01 -21.11 7.35
C LEU A 53 -9.61 -20.95 8.82
N ILE A 54 -8.61 -21.70 9.29
CA ILE A 54 -8.10 -21.56 10.66
C ILE A 54 -7.47 -20.18 10.87
N PHE A 55 -6.67 -19.68 9.94
CA PHE A 55 -6.15 -18.31 10.05
C PHE A 55 -7.27 -17.26 10.10
N THR A 56 -8.32 -17.45 9.31
CA THR A 56 -9.51 -16.58 9.36
C THR A 56 -10.19 -16.67 10.72
N ALA A 57 -10.37 -17.87 11.26
CA ALA A 57 -10.96 -18.10 12.58
C ALA A 57 -10.10 -17.50 13.70
N ILE A 58 -8.77 -17.57 13.60
CA ILE A 58 -7.83 -16.95 14.55
C ILE A 58 -8.09 -15.44 14.57
N ILE A 59 -8.11 -14.79 13.41
CA ILE A 59 -8.34 -13.34 13.31
C ILE A 59 -9.70 -12.96 13.94
N LEU A 60 -10.78 -13.65 13.57
CA LEU A 60 -12.11 -13.38 14.11
C LEU A 60 -12.16 -13.58 15.64
N THR A 61 -11.54 -14.66 16.13
CA THR A 61 -11.47 -14.95 17.57
C THR A 61 -10.65 -13.89 18.31
N THR A 62 -9.54 -13.41 17.74
CA THR A 62 -8.76 -12.29 18.30
C THR A 62 -9.59 -11.01 18.37
N LEU A 63 -10.39 -10.69 17.35
CA LEU A 63 -11.28 -9.53 17.38
C LEU A 63 -12.35 -9.66 18.49
N VAL A 64 -12.94 -10.84 18.65
CA VAL A 64 -13.89 -11.12 19.74
C VAL A 64 -13.22 -10.98 21.10
N LEU A 65 -11.99 -11.49 21.25
CA LEU A 65 -11.20 -11.36 22.47
C LEU A 65 -10.94 -9.87 22.79
N LEU A 66 -10.49 -9.07 21.83
CA LEU A 66 -10.29 -7.63 22.00
C LEU A 66 -11.59 -6.90 22.38
N PHE A 67 -12.71 -7.26 21.73
CA PHE A 67 -14.01 -6.70 22.05
C PHE A 67 -14.46 -7.08 23.47
N SER A 68 -14.20 -8.31 23.91
CA SER A 68 -14.51 -8.75 25.28
C SER A 68 -13.70 -7.97 26.31
N ILE A 69 -12.42 -7.66 26.04
CA ILE A 69 -11.58 -6.79 26.87
C ILE A 69 -12.19 -5.39 26.93
N TYR A 70 -12.59 -4.82 25.78
CA TYR A 70 -13.28 -3.52 25.75
C TYR A 70 -14.54 -3.51 26.63
N LEU A 71 -15.40 -4.54 26.52
CA LEU A 71 -16.60 -4.65 27.35
C LEU A 71 -16.28 -4.76 28.85
N MET A 72 -15.15 -5.37 29.23
CA MET A 72 -14.72 -5.48 30.62
C MET A 72 -14.27 -4.14 31.20
N VAL A 73 -13.64 -3.27 30.40
CA VAL A 73 -13.09 -1.98 30.86
C VAL A 73 -14.02 -0.80 30.61
N LYS A 74 -15.05 -0.95 29.78
CA LYS A 74 -16.00 0.12 29.43
C LYS A 74 -16.63 0.73 30.70
N GLY A 75 -16.63 2.06 30.80
CA GLY A 75 -17.13 2.80 31.95
C GLY A 75 -16.20 2.81 33.17
N THR A 76 -15.02 2.20 33.07
CA THR A 76 -13.99 2.23 34.13
C THR A 76 -12.87 3.20 33.77
N LEU A 77 -11.99 3.50 34.74
CA LEU A 77 -10.76 4.30 34.52
C LEU A 77 -9.84 3.70 33.44
N TRP A 78 -9.95 2.39 33.18
CA TRP A 78 -9.12 1.68 32.20
C TRP A 78 -9.61 1.81 30.75
N GLU A 79 -10.83 2.32 30.51
CA GLU A 79 -11.35 2.50 29.15
C GLU A 79 -10.46 3.45 28.33
N GLY A 80 -10.11 4.60 28.90
CA GLY A 80 -9.23 5.58 28.24
C GLY A 80 -7.85 4.99 27.96
N HIS A 81 -7.29 4.25 28.92
CA HIS A 81 -5.98 3.61 28.77
C HIS A 81 -5.99 2.55 27.65
N LEU A 82 -7.02 1.71 27.58
CA LEU A 82 -7.17 0.72 26.50
C LEU A 82 -7.25 1.41 25.14
N MET A 83 -8.05 2.48 25.02
CA MET A 83 -8.18 3.23 23.77
C MET A 83 -6.87 3.87 23.32
N GLU A 84 -6.08 4.39 24.25
CA GLU A 84 -4.75 4.93 23.98
C GLU A 84 -3.79 3.84 23.46
N TRP A 85 -3.73 2.68 24.13
CA TRP A 85 -2.93 1.55 23.67
C TRP A 85 -3.36 1.02 22.31
N MET A 86 -4.67 0.94 22.04
CA MET A 86 -5.18 0.58 20.72
C MET A 86 -4.76 1.58 19.65
N ASN A 87 -4.75 2.88 19.97
CA ASN A 87 -4.25 3.91 19.07
C ASN A 87 -2.77 3.69 18.73
N ILE A 88 -1.94 3.42 19.75
CA ILE A 88 -0.49 3.15 19.58
C ILE A 88 -0.27 1.91 18.72
N VAL A 89 -0.94 0.80 19.05
CA VAL A 89 -0.78 -0.49 18.34
C VAL A 89 -1.16 -0.35 16.87
N VAL A 90 -2.30 0.27 16.56
CA VAL A 90 -2.74 0.44 15.16
C VAL A 90 -1.81 1.38 14.39
N ARG A 91 -1.30 2.45 15.01
CA ARG A 91 -0.30 3.34 14.39
C ARG A 91 1.00 2.60 14.11
N LEU A 92 1.49 1.83 15.08
CA LEU A 92 2.72 1.06 14.93
C LEU A 92 2.58 0.00 13.83
N MET A 93 1.44 -0.70 13.77
CA MET A 93 1.13 -1.61 12.67
C MET A 93 1.17 -0.88 11.31
N HIS A 94 0.49 0.27 11.21
CA HIS A 94 0.45 1.03 9.97
C HIS A 94 1.82 1.50 9.50
N ILE A 95 2.64 2.04 10.40
CA ILE A 95 4.01 2.46 10.08
C ILE A 95 4.85 1.25 9.65
N THR A 96 4.73 0.12 10.36
CA THR A 96 5.47 -1.11 10.04
C THR A 96 5.14 -1.63 8.65
N PHE A 97 3.85 -1.78 8.34
CA PHE A 97 3.42 -2.20 7.00
C PHE A 97 3.77 -1.16 5.93
N GLY A 98 3.64 0.13 6.24
CA GLY A 98 4.00 1.23 5.35
C GLY A 98 5.48 1.21 4.98
N ILE A 99 6.37 0.99 5.94
CA ILE A 99 7.82 0.84 5.71
C ILE A 99 8.09 -0.39 4.84
N ALA A 100 7.49 -1.54 5.15
CA ALA A 100 7.65 -2.75 4.36
C ALA A 100 7.21 -2.54 2.90
N TRP A 101 6.06 -1.90 2.68
CA TRP A 101 5.52 -1.68 1.35
C TRP A 101 6.29 -0.63 0.56
N ILE A 102 6.58 0.53 1.15
CA ILE A 102 7.33 1.60 0.49
C ILE A 102 8.77 1.16 0.24
N GLY A 103 9.39 0.43 1.17
CA GLY A 103 10.70 -0.18 0.99
C GLY A 103 10.72 -1.14 -0.20
N ALA A 104 9.73 -2.05 -0.29
CA ALA A 104 9.59 -2.93 -1.45
C ALA A 104 9.38 -2.14 -2.75
N SER A 105 8.57 -1.09 -2.74
CA SER A 105 8.34 -0.21 -3.89
C SER A 105 9.64 0.46 -4.38
N PHE A 106 10.47 0.97 -3.45
CA PHE A 106 11.78 1.52 -3.78
C PHE A 106 12.70 0.47 -4.37
N TYR A 107 12.78 -0.70 -3.75
CA TYR A 107 13.63 -1.79 -4.21
C TYR A 107 13.25 -2.27 -5.61
N PHE A 108 11.97 -2.53 -5.89
CA PHE A 108 11.54 -3.03 -7.20
C PHE A 108 11.66 -1.99 -8.32
N VAL A 109 11.44 -0.70 -8.02
CA VAL A 109 11.67 0.34 -9.02
C VAL A 109 13.16 0.55 -9.28
N PHE A 110 14.00 0.52 -8.23
CA PHE A 110 15.45 0.48 -8.39
C PHE A 110 15.88 -0.69 -9.28
N LEU A 111 15.39 -1.90 -8.97
CA LEU A 111 15.70 -3.11 -9.74
C LEU A 111 15.35 -2.90 -11.21
N GLU A 112 14.14 -2.43 -11.52
CA GLU A 112 13.70 -2.20 -12.89
C GLU A 112 14.55 -1.16 -13.64
N ASN A 113 14.93 -0.09 -12.96
CA ASN A 113 15.72 1.00 -13.49
C ASN A 113 17.18 0.60 -13.73
N ALA A 114 17.75 -0.22 -12.83
CA ALA A 114 19.15 -0.61 -12.83
C ALA A 114 19.45 -1.85 -13.69
N LEU A 115 18.45 -2.50 -14.29
CA LEU A 115 18.65 -3.67 -15.16
C LEU A 115 19.65 -3.34 -16.28
N ASN A 116 20.68 -4.17 -16.42
CA ASN A 116 21.48 -4.23 -17.61
C ASN A 116 20.64 -4.89 -18.72
N ARG A 117 20.49 -4.19 -19.84
CA ARG A 117 19.66 -4.62 -20.98
C ARG A 117 20.45 -4.85 -22.27
N ASN A 118 21.75 -4.52 -22.26
CA ASN A 118 22.53 -4.39 -23.49
C ASN A 118 23.75 -5.33 -23.54
N ARG A 119 24.32 -5.70 -22.38
CA ARG A 119 25.58 -6.47 -22.32
C ARG A 119 25.29 -7.88 -21.83
N ASP A 120 25.66 -8.90 -22.60
CA ASP A 120 25.56 -10.30 -22.17
C ASP A 120 24.18 -10.69 -21.61
N VAL A 121 23.11 -10.20 -22.24
CA VAL A 121 21.73 -10.51 -21.87
C VAL A 121 21.19 -11.53 -22.86
N ARG A 122 20.71 -12.68 -22.35
CA ARG A 122 20.08 -13.72 -23.19
C ARG A 122 18.79 -13.20 -23.83
N ASP A 123 18.44 -13.69 -25.02
CA ASP A 123 17.32 -13.17 -25.81
C ASP A 123 15.96 -13.26 -25.11
N GLU A 124 15.76 -14.25 -24.24
CA GLU A 124 14.54 -14.41 -23.45
C GLU A 124 14.42 -13.43 -22.26
N LEU A 125 15.53 -12.77 -21.89
CA LEU A 125 15.60 -11.87 -20.75
C LEU A 125 15.36 -10.41 -21.16
N ALA A 126 14.54 -9.72 -20.38
CA ALA A 126 14.37 -8.28 -20.46
C ALA A 126 15.59 -7.54 -19.89
N GLY A 127 16.35 -8.18 -19.01
CA GLY A 127 17.59 -7.68 -18.45
C GLY A 127 18.07 -8.52 -17.27
N ASN A 128 19.29 -8.26 -16.80
CA ASN A 128 19.87 -8.87 -15.62
C ASN A 128 20.48 -7.81 -14.67
N LEU A 129 20.73 -8.18 -13.43
CA LEU A 129 21.34 -7.31 -12.43
C LEU A 129 22.21 -8.13 -11.45
N TRP A 130 23.44 -7.68 -11.25
CA TRP A 130 24.27 -8.10 -10.13
C TRP A 130 24.07 -7.15 -8.96
N ALA A 131 23.89 -7.70 -7.76
CA ALA A 131 23.79 -6.94 -6.52
C ALA A 131 24.60 -7.63 -5.42
N ILE A 132 25.10 -6.86 -4.46
CA ILE A 132 25.78 -7.39 -3.27
C ILE A 132 25.03 -6.91 -2.02
N HIS A 133 24.76 -7.82 -1.09
CA HIS A 133 24.18 -7.49 0.20
C HIS A 133 24.49 -8.58 1.23
N GLY A 134 24.70 -8.20 2.50
CA GLY A 134 24.95 -9.16 3.58
C GLY A 134 26.15 -10.10 3.34
N GLY A 135 27.16 -9.67 2.57
CA GLY A 135 28.34 -10.47 2.23
C GLY A 135 28.14 -11.47 1.07
N GLY A 136 26.96 -11.51 0.44
CA GLY A 136 26.67 -12.38 -0.70
C GLY A 136 26.44 -11.63 -2.00
N PHE A 137 26.75 -12.28 -3.12
CA PHE A 137 26.45 -11.81 -4.48
C PHE A 137 25.14 -12.42 -4.98
N TYR A 138 24.24 -11.56 -5.44
CA TYR A 138 22.97 -11.93 -6.04
C TYR A 138 23.03 -11.63 -7.53
N TYR A 139 22.52 -12.58 -8.33
CA TYR A 139 22.31 -12.39 -9.75
C TYR A 139 20.83 -12.56 -10.06
N LEU A 140 20.20 -11.49 -10.53
CA LEU A 140 18.77 -11.45 -10.82
C LEU A 140 18.55 -11.36 -12.32
N GLU A 141 17.68 -12.22 -12.83
CA GLU A 141 17.28 -12.23 -14.24
C GLU A 141 15.79 -11.87 -14.34
N LYS A 142 15.47 -10.86 -15.15
CA LYS A 142 14.09 -10.51 -15.48
C LYS A 142 13.77 -11.05 -16.86
N TYR A 143 12.76 -11.90 -16.97
CA TYR A 143 12.29 -12.44 -18.25
C TYR A 143 11.41 -11.44 -19.01
N LYS A 144 11.46 -11.44 -20.36
CA LYS A 144 10.56 -10.64 -21.22
C LYS A 144 9.11 -11.11 -21.09
N ILE A 145 8.94 -12.42 -21.08
CA ILE A 145 7.69 -13.17 -20.86
C ILE A 145 7.91 -14.17 -19.72
N ALA A 146 7.10 -15.23 -19.59
CA ALA A 146 7.40 -16.24 -18.60
C ALA A 146 8.58 -17.15 -18.99
N PRO A 147 9.29 -17.71 -18.01
CA PRO A 147 10.30 -18.74 -18.25
C PRO A 147 9.66 -20.01 -18.80
N ALA A 148 10.45 -20.86 -19.47
CA ALA A 148 10.00 -22.14 -20.03
C ALA A 148 9.39 -23.07 -18.97
N LYS A 149 9.93 -23.06 -17.75
CA LYS A 149 9.37 -23.77 -16.59
C LYS A 149 9.03 -22.76 -15.51
N ILE A 150 7.75 -22.61 -15.20
CA ILE A 150 7.30 -21.73 -14.12
C ILE A 150 7.59 -22.40 -12.78
N PRO A 151 8.28 -21.73 -11.84
CA PRO A 151 8.51 -22.26 -10.51
C PRO A 151 7.18 -22.58 -9.80
N LYS A 152 7.14 -23.69 -9.04
CA LYS A 152 5.98 -24.07 -8.21
C LYS A 152 5.66 -22.98 -7.18
N HIS A 153 6.69 -22.36 -6.62
CA HIS A 153 6.58 -21.30 -5.62
C HIS A 153 6.92 -19.94 -6.23
N LEU A 154 5.90 -19.08 -6.32
CA LEU A 154 6.05 -17.68 -6.68
C LEU A 154 5.68 -16.83 -5.46
N HIS A 155 6.57 -15.91 -5.08
CA HIS A 155 6.26 -14.92 -4.05
C HIS A 155 5.47 -13.76 -4.67
N TRP A 156 4.37 -13.37 -4.03
CA TRP A 156 3.50 -12.29 -4.50
C TRP A 156 3.51 -11.14 -3.50
N PHE A 157 4.20 -10.06 -3.86
CA PHE A 157 4.22 -8.81 -3.08
C PHE A 157 2.87 -8.11 -3.20
N LYS A 158 2.03 -8.26 -2.18
CA LYS A 158 0.65 -7.76 -2.16
C LYS A 158 0.16 -7.45 -0.76
N TYR A 159 0.58 -8.27 0.21
CA TYR A 159 0.12 -8.16 1.59
C TYR A 159 0.64 -6.89 2.25
N GLU A 160 1.83 -6.44 1.91
CA GLU A 160 2.42 -5.19 2.38
C GLU A 160 1.51 -4.01 2.00
N ALA A 161 1.04 -3.98 0.75
CA ALA A 161 0.09 -2.97 0.27
C ALA A 161 -1.27 -3.06 0.97
N TYR A 162 -1.82 -4.28 1.05
CA TYR A 162 -3.16 -4.51 1.59
C TYR A 162 -3.23 -4.20 3.09
N PHE A 163 -2.24 -4.63 3.86
CA PHE A 163 -2.18 -4.34 5.29
C PHE A 163 -1.83 -2.89 5.59
N THR A 164 -1.02 -2.22 4.75
CA THR A 164 -0.82 -0.77 4.88
C THR A 164 -2.13 -0.02 4.68
N TRP A 165 -2.89 -0.34 3.64
CA TRP A 165 -4.17 0.31 3.39
C TRP A 165 -5.19 0.00 4.49
N LEU A 166 -5.33 -1.27 4.88
CA LEU A 166 -6.27 -1.68 5.93
C LEU A 166 -5.96 -0.99 7.27
N SER A 167 -4.70 -1.00 7.70
CA SER A 167 -4.30 -0.33 8.94
C SER A 167 -4.44 1.19 8.86
N GLY A 168 -4.14 1.80 7.71
CA GLY A 168 -4.28 3.25 7.50
C GLY A 168 -5.74 3.69 7.47
N PHE A 169 -6.61 2.93 6.82
CA PHE A 169 -8.05 3.18 6.80
C PHE A 169 -8.66 3.02 8.21
N SER A 170 -8.22 2.01 8.96
CA SER A 170 -8.57 1.86 10.38
C SER A 170 -8.15 3.07 11.21
N LEU A 171 -6.95 3.64 10.96
CA LEU A 171 -6.53 4.89 11.63
C LEU A 171 -7.41 6.09 11.27
N LEU A 172 -7.82 6.23 10.01
CA LEU A 172 -8.78 7.29 9.64
C LEU A 172 -10.07 7.12 10.40
N PHE A 173 -10.58 5.89 10.52
CA PHE A 173 -11.79 5.63 11.27
C PHE A 173 -11.64 6.02 12.74
N ILE A 174 -10.57 5.53 13.40
CA ILE A 174 -10.31 5.76 14.83
C ILE A 174 -10.09 7.26 15.12
N VAL A 175 -9.28 7.94 14.31
CA VAL A 175 -8.82 9.30 14.60
C VAL A 175 -9.80 10.36 14.10
N TYR A 176 -10.39 10.15 12.91
CA TYR A 176 -11.18 11.18 12.23
C TYR A 176 -12.67 10.86 12.13
N TYR A 177 -13.10 9.60 12.10
CA TYR A 177 -14.51 9.28 11.88
C TYR A 177 -15.28 8.97 13.16
N PHE A 178 -14.63 8.35 14.16
CA PHE A 178 -15.27 7.96 15.42
C PHE A 178 -15.84 9.17 16.18
N ASN A 179 -15.15 10.31 16.16
CA ASN A 179 -15.62 11.59 16.72
C ASN A 179 -15.50 12.72 15.69
N ALA A 180 -16.06 12.50 14.50
CA ALA A 180 -15.90 13.39 13.34
C ALA A 180 -16.34 14.85 13.57
N SER A 181 -17.29 15.12 14.46
CA SER A 181 -17.70 16.49 14.79
C SER A 181 -16.56 17.32 15.41
N SER A 182 -15.59 16.66 16.03
CA SER A 182 -14.44 17.29 16.69
C SER A 182 -13.17 17.23 15.87
N THR A 183 -12.92 16.12 15.17
CA THR A 183 -11.62 15.89 14.52
C THR A 183 -11.65 16.07 12.99
N LEU A 184 -12.80 15.89 12.35
CA LEU A 184 -12.96 16.00 10.90
C LEU A 184 -13.59 17.33 10.48
N VAL A 185 -14.71 17.70 11.10
CA VAL A 185 -15.50 18.89 10.75
C VAL A 185 -14.96 20.11 11.48
N ASP A 186 -14.80 21.21 10.74
CA ASP A 186 -14.59 22.54 11.29
C ASP A 186 -15.68 23.47 10.75
N LYS A 187 -16.56 23.95 11.63
CA LYS A 187 -17.69 24.80 11.26
C LYS A 187 -17.26 26.16 10.71
N ASN A 188 -16.04 26.60 11.01
CA ASN A 188 -15.49 27.83 10.44
C ASN A 188 -15.02 27.65 9.00
N VAL A 189 -14.77 26.41 8.57
CA VAL A 189 -14.41 26.06 7.19
C VAL A 189 -15.67 25.78 6.39
N LEU A 190 -16.48 24.82 6.84
CA LEU A 190 -17.77 24.51 6.24
C LEU A 190 -18.68 23.81 7.27
N ASP A 191 -19.87 24.36 7.50
CA ASP A 191 -20.84 23.77 8.42
C ASP A 191 -21.60 22.62 7.72
N ILE A 192 -21.04 21.43 7.80
CA ILE A 192 -21.65 20.17 7.36
C ILE A 192 -21.74 19.19 8.51
N ASN A 193 -22.75 18.31 8.45
CA ASN A 193 -22.86 17.25 9.44
C ASN A 193 -21.74 16.20 9.27
N SER A 194 -21.42 15.50 10.37
CA SER A 194 -20.35 14.50 10.42
C SER A 194 -20.49 13.35 9.41
N ILE A 195 -21.72 12.86 9.18
CA ILE A 195 -21.96 11.73 8.27
C ILE A 195 -21.65 12.15 6.83
N THR A 196 -22.14 13.32 6.41
CA THR A 196 -21.85 13.90 5.11
C THR A 196 -20.35 14.12 4.92
N ALA A 197 -19.65 14.65 5.92
CA ALA A 197 -18.19 14.80 5.86
C ALA A 197 -17.47 13.46 5.65
N ILE A 198 -17.84 12.42 6.41
CA ILE A 198 -17.27 11.07 6.27
C ILE A 198 -17.54 10.49 4.88
N LEU A 199 -18.78 10.58 4.39
CA LEU A 199 -19.16 10.06 3.08
C LEU A 199 -18.44 10.78 1.94
N ILE A 200 -18.25 12.10 2.03
CA ILE A 200 -17.44 12.87 1.08
C ILE A 200 -15.98 12.40 1.15
N GLY A 201 -15.43 12.22 2.36
CA GLY A 201 -14.07 11.70 2.56
C GLY A 201 -13.86 10.35 1.88
N ILE A 202 -14.67 9.35 2.21
CA ILE A 202 -14.56 8.00 1.63
C ILE A 202 -14.87 8.01 0.13
N GLY A 203 -15.93 8.71 -0.28
CA GLY A 203 -16.34 8.82 -1.69
C GLY A 203 -15.26 9.46 -2.56
N SER A 204 -14.54 10.45 -2.01
CA SER A 204 -13.43 11.10 -2.70
C SER A 204 -12.28 10.15 -3.02
N PHE A 205 -12.00 9.14 -2.19
CA PHE A 205 -10.95 8.16 -2.45
C PHE A 205 -11.30 7.27 -3.65
N ALA A 206 -12.55 6.81 -3.72
CA ALA A 206 -13.06 6.05 -4.85
C ALA A 206 -13.06 6.89 -6.13
N LEU A 207 -13.54 8.13 -6.06
CA LEU A 207 -13.53 9.06 -7.18
C LEU A 207 -12.11 9.35 -7.68
N ALA A 208 -11.17 9.61 -6.77
CA ALA A 208 -9.78 9.89 -7.11
C ALA A 208 -9.12 8.71 -7.84
N TRP A 209 -9.35 7.48 -7.37
CA TRP A 209 -8.87 6.29 -8.06
C TRP A 209 -9.51 6.10 -9.43
N LEU A 210 -10.82 6.32 -9.57
CA LEU A 210 -11.51 6.24 -10.87
C LEU A 210 -10.95 7.27 -11.86
N LEU A 211 -10.81 8.53 -11.44
CA LEU A 211 -10.24 9.59 -12.28
C LEU A 211 -8.80 9.25 -12.71
N TYR A 212 -7.97 8.75 -11.79
CA TYR A 212 -6.61 8.32 -12.09
C TYR A 212 -6.58 7.06 -12.99
N ASP A 213 -7.49 6.11 -12.80
CA ASP A 213 -7.60 4.91 -13.63
C ASP A 213 -7.97 5.27 -15.07
N LEU A 214 -8.98 6.14 -15.25
CA LEU A 214 -9.39 6.71 -16.52
C LEU A 214 -8.26 7.51 -17.17
N LEU A 215 -7.54 8.35 -16.41
CA LEU A 215 -6.40 9.11 -16.91
C LEU A 215 -5.33 8.18 -17.52
N CYS A 216 -5.02 7.06 -16.86
CA CYS A 216 -4.08 6.06 -17.37
C CYS A 216 -4.58 5.24 -18.56
N LYS A 217 -5.89 5.15 -18.76
CA LYS A 217 -6.52 4.52 -19.93
C LYS A 217 -6.72 5.50 -21.10
N SER A 218 -6.62 6.81 -20.85
CA SER A 218 -6.80 7.86 -21.84
C SER A 218 -5.61 8.00 -22.81
N PHE A 219 -5.80 8.81 -23.86
CA PHE A 219 -4.73 9.16 -24.81
C PHE A 219 -3.56 9.89 -24.15
N LEU A 220 -3.80 10.61 -23.03
CA LEU A 220 -2.77 11.33 -22.28
C LEU A 220 -1.70 10.39 -21.73
N ALA A 221 -2.02 9.10 -21.53
CA ALA A 221 -1.05 8.09 -21.09
C ALA A 221 0.09 7.83 -22.10
N ARG A 222 0.01 8.40 -23.32
CA ARG A 222 1.09 8.42 -24.32
C ARG A 222 2.00 9.64 -24.21
N TYR A 223 1.59 10.67 -23.46
CA TYR A 223 2.31 11.94 -23.31
C TYR A 223 2.65 12.19 -21.83
N PRO A 224 3.81 11.72 -21.35
CA PRO A 224 4.15 11.72 -19.91
C PRO A 224 4.05 13.09 -19.23
N VAL A 225 4.44 14.17 -19.91
CA VAL A 225 4.38 15.54 -19.37
C VAL A 225 2.93 15.99 -19.17
N LEU A 226 2.10 15.86 -20.21
CA LEU A 226 0.67 16.20 -20.12
C LEU A 226 -0.03 15.32 -19.08
N PHE A 227 0.29 14.02 -19.03
CA PHE A 227 -0.22 13.12 -18.00
C PHE A 227 0.11 13.62 -16.58
N GLY A 228 1.37 13.99 -16.35
CA GLY A 228 1.84 14.52 -15.06
C GLY A 228 1.15 15.83 -14.68
N LEU A 229 1.02 16.76 -15.63
CA LEU A 229 0.32 18.04 -15.42
C LEU A 229 -1.15 17.83 -15.08
N THR A 230 -1.87 16.98 -15.83
CA THR A 230 -3.27 16.66 -15.53
C THR A 230 -3.40 16.00 -14.16
N GLY A 231 -2.51 15.06 -13.83
CA GLY A 231 -2.47 14.44 -12.49
C GLY A 231 -2.21 15.45 -11.38
N PHE A 232 -1.32 16.42 -11.59
CA PHE A 232 -1.04 17.51 -10.65
C PHE A 232 -2.26 18.42 -10.45
N ILE A 233 -2.96 18.79 -11.52
CA ILE A 233 -4.20 19.58 -11.44
C ILE A 233 -5.25 18.83 -10.64
N LEU A 234 -5.48 17.54 -10.93
CA LEU A 234 -6.43 16.71 -10.19
C LEU A 234 -6.06 16.63 -8.70
N ALA A 235 -4.80 16.35 -8.38
CA ALA A 235 -4.32 16.33 -6.99
C ALA A 235 -4.51 17.68 -6.29
N SER A 236 -4.25 18.80 -6.98
CA SER A 236 -4.46 20.15 -6.47
C SER A 236 -5.94 20.43 -6.19
N LEU A 237 -6.85 19.97 -7.05
CA LEU A 237 -8.30 20.11 -6.85
C LEU A 237 -8.76 19.34 -5.61
N PHE A 238 -8.26 18.11 -5.40
CA PHE A 238 -8.55 17.36 -4.18
C PHE A 238 -7.97 18.03 -2.93
N ALA A 239 -6.71 18.47 -2.98
CA ALA A 239 -6.08 19.20 -1.86
C ALA A 239 -6.87 20.46 -1.51
N TYR A 240 -7.22 21.26 -2.51
CA TYR A 240 -8.04 22.46 -2.35
C TYR A 240 -9.41 22.10 -1.73
N GLY A 241 -10.12 21.12 -2.32
CA GLY A 241 -11.42 20.65 -1.83
C GLY A 241 -11.36 20.21 -0.37
N TYR A 242 -10.38 19.37 0.00
CA TYR A 242 -10.22 18.93 1.39
C TYR A 242 -9.99 20.08 2.36
N THR A 243 -9.20 21.09 1.98
CA THR A 243 -8.96 22.27 2.84
C THR A 243 -10.16 23.20 2.98
N HIS A 244 -11.16 23.09 2.10
CA HIS A 244 -12.43 23.84 2.18
C HIS A 244 -13.59 23.00 2.70
N LEU A 245 -13.35 21.73 3.05
CA LEU A 245 -14.36 20.79 3.54
C LEU A 245 -14.09 20.31 4.96
N PHE A 246 -12.81 20.11 5.31
CA PHE A 246 -12.38 19.48 6.54
C PHE A 246 -11.51 20.41 7.38
N SER A 247 -11.35 20.05 8.66
CA SER A 247 -10.33 20.66 9.52
C SER A 247 -8.95 20.57 8.85
N ALA A 248 -8.08 21.55 9.07
CA ALA A 248 -6.77 21.62 8.40
C ALA A 248 -5.94 20.33 8.54
N LYS A 249 -5.93 19.72 9.73
CA LYS A 249 -5.25 18.44 9.99
C LYS A 249 -5.91 17.29 9.21
N ALA A 250 -7.24 17.23 9.23
CA ALA A 250 -7.98 16.20 8.51
C ALA A 250 -7.78 16.33 7.00
N ALA A 251 -7.71 17.54 6.46
CA ALA A 251 -7.51 17.79 5.04
C ALA A 251 -6.20 17.16 4.52
N TYR A 252 -5.09 17.36 5.24
CA TYR A 252 -3.82 16.74 4.92
C TYR A 252 -3.92 15.21 4.98
N MET A 253 -4.47 14.66 6.08
CA MET A 253 -4.61 13.22 6.24
C MET A 253 -5.50 12.57 5.16
N HIS A 254 -6.57 13.25 4.72
CA HIS A 254 -7.41 12.77 3.62
C HIS A 254 -6.68 12.81 2.28
N PHE A 255 -5.83 13.80 2.04
CA PHE A 255 -4.97 13.83 0.86
C PHE A 255 -3.98 12.66 0.83
N GLY A 256 -3.30 12.39 1.95
CA GLY A 256 -2.40 11.23 2.07
C GLY A 256 -3.15 9.90 1.93
N ALA A 257 -4.32 9.79 2.56
CA ALA A 257 -5.20 8.62 2.44
C ALA A 257 -5.71 8.39 1.02
N MET A 258 -6.03 9.46 0.29
CA MET A 258 -6.42 9.41 -1.11
C MET A 258 -5.27 8.86 -1.96
N LEU A 259 -4.06 9.41 -1.83
CA LEU A 259 -2.87 8.91 -2.54
C LEU A 259 -2.57 7.45 -2.18
N GLY A 260 -2.58 7.11 -0.89
CA GLY A 260 -2.39 5.73 -0.41
C GLY A 260 -3.46 4.77 -0.93
N THR A 261 -4.71 5.22 -1.05
CA THR A 261 -5.81 4.43 -1.64
C THR A 261 -5.60 4.22 -3.13
N ILE A 262 -5.21 5.26 -3.88
CA ILE A 262 -4.83 5.11 -5.30
C ILE A 262 -3.72 4.05 -5.43
N MET A 263 -2.70 4.14 -4.58
CA MET A 263 -1.57 3.21 -4.60
C MET A 263 -1.99 1.77 -4.29
N ALA A 264 -2.83 1.55 -3.28
CA ALA A 264 -3.26 0.22 -2.86
C ALA A 264 -4.23 -0.38 -3.88
N ALA A 265 -5.15 0.43 -4.42
CA ALA A 265 -6.06 0.01 -5.48
C ALA A 265 -5.31 -0.32 -6.77
N ASN A 266 -4.20 0.35 -7.09
CA ASN A 266 -3.33 -0.05 -8.19
C ASN A 266 -2.77 -1.47 -8.00
N VAL A 267 -2.36 -1.82 -6.78
CA VAL A 267 -1.89 -3.17 -6.47
C VAL A 267 -3.03 -4.18 -6.63
N PHE A 268 -4.17 -3.90 -5.99
CA PHE A 268 -5.30 -4.82 -5.91
C PHE A 268 -6.05 -5.02 -7.23
N MET A 269 -6.35 -3.93 -7.95
CA MET A 269 -7.21 -3.95 -9.14
C MET A 269 -6.43 -4.10 -10.46
N VAL A 270 -5.15 -3.72 -10.50
CA VAL A 270 -4.38 -3.69 -11.76
C VAL A 270 -3.17 -4.61 -11.72
N ILE A 271 -2.25 -4.43 -10.77
CA ILE A 271 -0.95 -5.12 -10.75
C ILE A 271 -1.13 -6.62 -10.50
N ILE A 272 -1.80 -6.99 -9.40
CA ILE A 272 -1.98 -8.41 -9.04
C ILE A 272 -2.83 -9.18 -10.06
N PRO A 273 -3.97 -8.64 -10.57
CA PRO A 273 -4.71 -9.28 -11.64
C PRO A 273 -3.88 -9.46 -12.91
N SER A 274 -3.09 -8.45 -13.31
CA SER A 274 -2.20 -8.53 -14.48
C SER A 274 -1.14 -9.62 -14.30
N GLN A 275 -0.49 -9.68 -13.14
CA GLN A 275 0.50 -10.71 -12.83
C GLN A 275 -0.13 -12.11 -12.82
N LYS A 276 -1.31 -12.29 -12.23
CA LYS A 276 -2.05 -13.57 -12.26
C LYS A 276 -2.41 -13.99 -13.68
N ALA A 277 -2.88 -13.06 -14.51
CA ALA A 277 -3.21 -13.33 -15.90
C ALA A 277 -1.97 -13.75 -16.70
N MET A 278 -0.83 -13.08 -16.51
CA MET A 278 0.44 -13.45 -17.15
C MET A 278 0.90 -14.84 -16.73
N VAL A 279 0.87 -15.17 -15.44
CA VAL A 279 1.22 -16.52 -14.94
C VAL A 279 0.28 -17.58 -15.50
N ASN A 280 -1.03 -17.32 -15.55
CA ASN A 280 -2.02 -18.26 -16.08
C ASN A 280 -1.83 -18.52 -17.58
N ALA A 281 -1.62 -17.49 -18.38
CA ALA A 281 -1.33 -17.64 -19.82
C ALA A 281 -0.09 -18.53 -20.03
N SER A 282 0.95 -18.26 -19.24
CA SER A 282 2.22 -18.98 -19.32
C SER A 282 2.09 -20.46 -18.92
N ARG A 283 1.29 -20.77 -17.88
CA ARG A 283 0.98 -22.15 -17.47
C ARG A 283 0.26 -22.93 -18.57
N LYS A 284 -0.51 -22.24 -19.42
CA LYS A 284 -1.24 -22.83 -20.56
C LYS A 284 -0.38 -22.90 -21.82
N GLY A 285 0.91 -22.53 -21.77
CA GLY A 285 1.76 -22.44 -22.95
C GLY A 285 1.39 -21.32 -23.92
N ILE A 286 0.56 -20.35 -23.48
CA ILE A 286 0.13 -19.21 -24.28
C ILE A 286 1.03 -18.02 -23.97
N SER A 287 1.48 -17.29 -25.00
CA SER A 287 2.27 -16.07 -24.82
C SER A 287 1.47 -15.01 -24.05
N PRO A 288 1.97 -14.50 -22.91
CA PRO A 288 1.28 -13.46 -22.14
C PRO A 288 1.11 -12.15 -22.91
N ASP A 289 -0.02 -11.45 -22.69
CA ASP A 289 -0.20 -10.10 -23.22
C ASP A 289 0.76 -9.11 -22.53
N ALA A 290 1.76 -8.64 -23.29
CA ALA A 290 2.76 -7.68 -22.82
C ALA A 290 2.14 -6.34 -22.35
N ARG A 291 0.93 -5.98 -22.81
CA ARG A 291 0.24 -4.75 -22.38
C ARG A 291 -0.09 -4.79 -20.90
N LEU A 292 -0.42 -5.97 -20.34
CA LEU A 292 -0.71 -6.15 -18.92
C LEU A 292 0.51 -5.84 -18.06
N GLY A 293 1.68 -6.40 -18.41
CA GLY A 293 2.93 -6.14 -17.71
C GLY A 293 3.35 -4.66 -17.79
N LYS A 294 3.23 -4.05 -18.97
CA LYS A 294 3.54 -2.62 -19.16
C LYS A 294 2.61 -1.71 -18.36
N ASN A 295 1.31 -2.01 -18.30
CA ASN A 295 0.36 -1.24 -17.51
C ASN A 295 0.64 -1.38 -16.01
N ALA A 296 0.83 -2.61 -15.52
CA ALA A 296 1.20 -2.87 -14.13
C ALA A 296 2.50 -2.16 -13.73
N GLY A 297 3.53 -2.20 -14.59
CA GLY A 297 4.79 -1.49 -14.38
C GLY A 297 4.60 0.03 -14.31
N ARG A 298 3.76 0.62 -15.16
CA ARG A 298 3.43 2.05 -15.10
C ARG A 298 2.73 2.41 -13.78
N ARG A 299 1.77 1.61 -13.33
CA ARG A 299 1.09 1.85 -12.03
C ARG A 299 2.07 1.75 -10.87
N SER A 300 3.00 0.79 -10.91
CA SER A 300 4.08 0.66 -9.91
C SER A 300 4.99 1.90 -9.91
N LEU A 301 5.37 2.41 -11.08
CA LEU A 301 6.14 3.65 -11.19
C LEU A 301 5.38 4.87 -10.65
N HIS A 302 4.08 5.00 -10.92
CA HIS A 302 3.28 6.09 -10.36
C HIS A 302 3.16 5.98 -8.83
N ASN A 303 2.95 4.77 -8.29
CA ASN A 303 2.97 4.54 -6.84
C ASN A 303 4.29 5.01 -6.23
N ASN A 304 5.40 4.76 -6.90
CA ASN A 304 6.72 5.19 -6.48
C ASN A 304 6.87 6.72 -6.45
N TYR A 305 6.26 7.48 -7.37
CA TYR A 305 6.21 8.94 -7.26
C TYR A 305 5.37 9.44 -6.08
N PHE A 306 4.31 8.70 -5.72
CA PHE A 306 3.41 9.08 -4.62
C PHE A 306 3.98 8.80 -3.23
N THR A 307 5.02 7.96 -3.10
CA THR A 307 5.52 7.53 -1.78
C THR A 307 6.03 8.67 -0.93
N LEU A 308 6.86 9.57 -1.47
CA LEU A 308 7.45 10.66 -0.67
C LEU A 308 6.39 11.71 -0.25
N PRO A 309 5.45 12.13 -1.13
CA PRO A 309 4.30 12.93 -0.70
C PRO A 309 3.48 12.26 0.41
N VAL A 310 3.18 10.96 0.30
CA VAL A 310 2.43 10.21 1.32
C VAL A 310 3.18 10.17 2.65
N LEU A 311 4.50 9.88 2.61
CA LEU A 311 5.34 9.88 3.82
C LEU A 311 5.35 11.25 4.51
N PHE A 312 5.42 12.35 3.75
CA PHE A 312 5.32 13.69 4.32
C PHE A 312 3.98 13.87 5.05
N VAL A 313 2.86 13.52 4.43
CA VAL A 313 1.54 13.64 5.08
C VAL A 313 1.46 12.80 6.36
N MET A 314 2.06 11.60 6.38
CA MET A 314 2.07 10.77 7.59
C MET A 314 2.75 11.47 8.78
N ILE A 315 3.76 12.29 8.53
CA ILE A 315 4.50 13.04 9.57
C ILE A 315 4.03 14.49 9.69
N SER A 316 3.11 14.98 8.85
CA SER A 316 2.77 16.41 8.76
C SER A 316 2.17 16.96 10.05
N ASN A 317 1.56 16.09 10.87
CA ASN A 317 1.04 16.47 12.20
C ASN A 317 2.11 16.99 13.16
N HIS A 318 3.39 16.71 12.91
CA HIS A 318 4.52 17.26 13.65
C HIS A 318 4.92 18.68 13.18
N PHE A 319 4.33 19.17 12.09
CA PHE A 319 4.68 20.46 11.48
C PHE A 319 3.43 21.34 11.28
N PRO A 320 2.83 21.89 12.35
CA PRO A 320 1.64 22.74 12.27
C PRO A 320 1.77 23.95 11.35
N VAL A 321 2.99 24.42 11.11
CA VAL A 321 3.28 25.49 10.14
C VAL A 321 2.78 25.17 8.72
N THR A 322 2.67 23.90 8.37
CA THR A 322 2.26 23.48 7.01
C THR A 322 0.75 23.58 6.83
N PHE A 323 -0.02 22.87 7.64
CA PHE A 323 -1.48 22.85 7.56
C PHE A 323 -2.14 24.07 8.22
N GLY A 324 -1.45 24.79 9.11
CA GLY A 324 -1.94 26.02 9.73
C GLY A 324 -1.74 27.29 8.90
N HIS A 325 -1.06 27.20 7.76
CA HIS A 325 -0.85 28.32 6.83
C HIS A 325 -2.17 28.81 6.21
N PRO A 326 -2.35 30.11 5.88
CA PRO A 326 -3.58 30.62 5.24
C PRO A 326 -3.93 29.95 3.90
N LYS A 327 -2.93 29.40 3.21
CA LYS A 327 -3.08 28.62 1.98
C LYS A 327 -2.50 27.21 2.17
N PRO A 328 -3.14 26.35 2.97
CA PRO A 328 -2.53 25.08 3.37
C PRO A 328 -2.48 24.08 2.22
N TRP A 329 -3.43 24.13 1.28
CA TRP A 329 -3.41 23.31 0.06
C TRP A 329 -2.21 23.63 -0.84
N LEU A 330 -1.79 24.90 -0.91
CA LEU A 330 -0.68 25.32 -1.74
C LEU A 330 0.64 24.78 -1.18
N ILE A 331 0.84 24.88 0.14
CA ILE A 331 1.99 24.28 0.83
C ILE A 331 2.04 22.77 0.60
N LEU A 332 0.89 22.09 0.71
CA LEU A 332 0.79 20.66 0.44
C LEU A 332 1.20 20.30 -1.00
N MET A 333 0.79 21.10 -1.98
CA MET A 333 1.14 20.88 -3.39
C MET A 333 2.62 21.19 -3.68
N ILE A 334 3.19 22.23 -3.08
CA ILE A 334 4.63 22.54 -3.18
C ILE A 334 5.45 21.36 -2.67
N ILE A 335 5.11 20.85 -1.48
CA ILE A 335 5.81 19.70 -0.89
C ILE A 335 5.58 18.43 -1.71
N THR A 336 4.37 18.20 -2.21
CA THR A 336 4.06 17.07 -3.08
C THR A 336 4.91 17.08 -4.36
N VAL A 337 5.00 18.22 -5.05
CA VAL A 337 5.79 18.33 -6.29
C VAL A 337 7.28 18.25 -6.00
N GLY A 338 7.75 18.94 -4.96
CA GLY A 338 9.17 18.92 -4.57
C GLY A 338 9.63 17.51 -4.21
N THR A 339 8.87 16.79 -3.39
CA THR A 339 9.21 15.41 -3.03
C THR A 339 9.06 14.44 -4.19
N ALA A 340 8.04 14.57 -5.04
CA ALA A 340 7.94 13.79 -6.28
C ALA A 340 9.10 14.06 -7.25
N GLY A 341 9.59 15.30 -7.32
CA GLY A 341 10.77 15.71 -8.08
C GLY A 341 12.06 15.09 -7.55
N VAL A 342 12.26 15.07 -6.22
CA VAL A 342 13.36 14.31 -5.60
C VAL A 342 13.29 12.84 -6.01
N LYS A 343 12.09 12.23 -6.00
CA LYS A 343 11.96 10.84 -6.43
C LYS A 343 12.20 10.65 -7.94
N HIS A 344 11.79 11.62 -8.77
CA HIS A 344 12.12 11.64 -10.20
C HIS A 344 13.62 11.58 -10.43
N TYR A 345 14.36 12.46 -9.75
CA TYR A 345 15.81 12.50 -9.83
C TYR A 345 16.43 11.15 -9.48
N LEU A 346 15.99 10.51 -8.38
CA LEU A 346 16.47 9.18 -8.00
C LEU A 346 16.18 8.14 -9.08
N ASN A 347 14.96 8.10 -9.61
CA ASN A 347 14.58 7.15 -10.66
C ASN A 347 15.39 7.33 -11.95
N VAL A 348 15.73 8.58 -12.33
CA VAL A 348 16.56 8.86 -13.52
C VAL A 348 18.03 8.49 -13.26
N LYS A 349 18.54 8.78 -12.06
CA LYS A 349 19.89 8.39 -11.63
C LYS A 349 20.06 6.87 -11.62
N GLU A 350 19.08 6.13 -11.10
CA GLU A 350 19.07 4.66 -11.08
C GLU A 350 19.12 4.05 -12.49
N LYS A 351 18.63 4.75 -13.52
CA LYS A 351 18.76 4.36 -14.94
C LYS A 351 20.11 4.68 -15.56
N GLY A 352 21.04 5.27 -14.80
CA GLY A 352 22.32 5.77 -15.32
C GLY A 352 22.18 7.02 -16.20
N GLN A 353 21.05 7.73 -16.13
CA GLN A 353 20.80 8.94 -16.92
C GLN A 353 21.11 10.20 -16.12
N LEU A 354 21.59 11.24 -16.80
CA LEU A 354 21.88 12.54 -16.17
C LEU A 354 20.60 13.35 -15.99
N SER A 355 20.38 13.87 -14.78
CA SER A 355 19.25 14.72 -14.42
C SER A 355 19.68 15.81 -13.44
N VAL A 356 20.68 16.60 -13.85
CA VAL A 356 21.41 17.52 -12.97
C VAL A 356 20.52 18.61 -12.36
N TRP A 357 19.51 19.08 -13.08
CA TRP A 357 18.66 20.22 -12.67
C TRP A 357 17.47 19.84 -11.77
N VAL A 358 16.98 18.60 -11.84
CA VAL A 358 15.74 18.20 -11.16
C VAL A 358 15.90 18.25 -9.64
N LEU A 359 17.03 17.80 -9.10
CA LEU A 359 17.26 17.82 -7.66
C LEU A 359 17.38 19.26 -7.12
N PRO A 360 18.24 20.15 -7.66
CA PRO A 360 18.28 21.55 -7.26
C PRO A 360 16.93 22.26 -7.37
N ALA A 361 16.19 22.07 -8.48
CA ALA A 361 14.86 22.66 -8.66
C ALA A 361 13.87 22.16 -7.59
N SER A 362 13.91 20.87 -7.25
CA SER A 362 13.07 20.29 -6.20
C SER A 362 13.41 20.86 -4.82
N ILE A 363 14.69 21.06 -4.52
CA ILE A 363 15.13 21.67 -3.25
C ILE A 363 14.67 23.12 -3.16
N ILE A 364 14.87 23.92 -4.21
CA ILE A 364 14.43 25.32 -4.25
C ILE A 364 12.91 25.40 -4.06
N LEU A 365 12.16 24.52 -4.74
CA LEU A 365 10.71 24.45 -4.59
C LEU A 365 10.29 24.08 -3.15
N LEU A 366 10.98 23.13 -2.51
CA LEU A 366 10.68 22.79 -1.11
C LEU A 366 11.00 23.96 -0.16
N LEU A 367 12.10 24.67 -0.39
CA LEU A 367 12.47 25.85 0.40
C LEU A 367 11.54 27.03 0.16
N SER A 368 10.92 27.14 -1.01
CA SER A 368 9.93 28.19 -1.29
C SER A 368 8.65 28.03 -0.48
N ALA A 369 8.42 26.90 0.20
CA ALA A 369 7.30 26.75 1.15
C ALA A 369 7.58 27.46 2.50
N ALA A 370 8.81 27.89 2.76
CA ALA A 370 9.19 28.57 4.00
C ALA A 370 8.88 30.08 3.98
N PHE A 371 8.61 30.64 2.80
CA PHE A 371 8.32 32.05 2.56
C PHE A 371 6.96 32.18 1.88
#